data_AF-A0A835QI45-F1
#
_entry.id   AF-A0A835QI45-F1
#
_cell.length_a   1.000
_cell.length_b   1.000
_cell.length_c   1.000
_cell.angle_alpha   90.00
_cell.angle_beta   90.00
_cell.angle_gamma   90.00
#
_symmetry.space_group_name_H-M   'P 1'
#
loop_
_entity.id
_entity.type
_entity.pdbx_description
1 polymer ?
#
loop_
_entity_poly.entity_id
_entity_poly.type
_entity_poly.pdbx_seq_one_letter_code
_entity_poly.pdbx_strand_id
1 'polypeptide(L)'
;MRGHCDLRQGSEEGVFAWVAANYALGMLGGDPLKTNGIIELGGASAQITFATEEALPSELAHVVKFNEATYKLYSNSFLHFGQNVAQESVKELLSSRLMSPEASTALPISTVEDHSISHASGNFSECKSAALLLLKQENGKCLRQECRFGSNYIPKLQGRFLATENFFFTSEFFGLGSVPVLSDFESAGQHFCEEDWDNLKYKYQTFEADDFARYCFSSAYIVALLHDNLGIPMDDKSRLWFANQVDGIHLDWALGAFILQTKEHLGWAASIFHFNFFSLLGIITVFLLLMFFIWLMLRLQKPQLKTVYDLEKGRYIDLYIEEANFASAITHPLSIA
;
A
#
# COMPACT_ATOMS: atom_id res chain seq x y z
N MET A 1 28.84 5.57 -0.32
CA MET A 1 27.44 6.03 -0.30
C MET A 1 26.85 5.62 1.05
N ARG A 2 26.65 6.55 1.98
CA ARG A 2 25.93 6.30 3.24
C ARG A 2 24.46 6.59 2.97
N GLY A 3 23.65 5.55 2.85
CA GLY A 3 22.20 5.70 2.75
C GLY A 3 21.66 6.24 4.07
N HIS A 4 21.18 7.48 4.08
CA HIS A 4 20.25 7.92 5.11
C HIS A 4 18.98 7.10 4.90
N CYS A 5 18.61 6.26 5.86
CA CYS A 5 17.24 5.75 5.96
C CYS A 5 16.37 6.96 6.28
N ASP A 6 15.74 7.54 5.26
CA ASP A 6 14.83 8.67 5.43
C ASP A 6 13.53 8.16 6.05
N LEU A 7 13.08 8.75 7.16
CA LEU A 7 11.81 8.39 7.82
C LEU A 7 10.63 8.48 6.84
N ARG A 8 10.72 9.34 5.83
CA ARG A 8 9.72 9.40 4.74
C ARG A 8 9.61 8.09 3.96
N GLN A 9 10.71 7.38 3.75
CA GLN A 9 10.71 6.10 3.04
C GLN A 9 9.93 5.03 3.83
N GLY A 10 10.05 5.05 5.16
CA GLY A 10 9.32 4.12 6.03
C GLY A 10 7.81 4.40 6.10
N SER A 11 7.39 5.67 6.11
CA SER A 11 5.95 5.99 6.09
C SER A 11 5.31 5.71 4.73
N GLU A 12 6.07 5.83 3.63
CA GLU A 12 5.67 5.39 2.29
C GLU A 12 5.50 3.87 2.19
N GLU A 13 6.41 3.09 2.80
CA GLU A 13 6.30 1.63 2.89
C GLU A 13 4.95 1.21 3.49
N GLY A 14 4.56 1.81 4.63
CA GLY A 14 3.25 1.55 5.25
C GLY A 14 2.06 1.94 4.35
N VAL A 15 2.15 3.06 3.61
CA VAL A 15 1.12 3.45 2.63
C VAL A 15 0.99 2.42 1.53
N PHE A 16 2.10 1.93 0.99
CA PHE A 16 2.06 0.93 -0.05
C PHE A 16 1.54 -0.42 0.46
N ALA A 17 1.96 -0.86 1.64
CA ALA A 17 1.42 -2.06 2.26
C ALA A 17 -0.11 -1.95 2.46
N TRP A 18 -0.60 -0.79 2.90
CA TRP A 18 -2.04 -0.52 3.03
C TRP A 18 -2.78 -0.59 1.68
N VAL A 19 -2.17 -0.08 0.61
CA VAL A 19 -2.73 -0.20 -0.75
C VAL A 19 -2.79 -1.66 -1.18
N ALA A 20 -1.72 -2.43 -1.00
CA ALA A 20 -1.68 -3.84 -1.37
C ALA A 20 -2.78 -4.64 -0.64
N ALA A 21 -2.92 -4.44 0.67
CA ALA A 21 -3.94 -5.11 1.47
C ALA A 21 -5.37 -4.74 1.03
N ASN A 22 -5.68 -3.46 0.90
CA ASN A 22 -7.03 -3.04 0.52
C ASN A 22 -7.34 -3.31 -0.96
N TYR A 23 -6.32 -3.41 -1.82
CA TYR A 23 -6.48 -3.89 -3.19
C TYR A 23 -6.84 -5.37 -3.21
N ALA A 24 -6.08 -6.20 -2.47
CA ALA A 24 -6.32 -7.64 -2.38
C ALA A 24 -7.71 -7.95 -1.79
N LEU A 25 -8.19 -7.11 -0.88
CA LEU A 25 -9.52 -7.21 -0.28
C LEU A 25 -10.65 -6.65 -1.15
N GLY A 26 -10.34 -6.04 -2.29
CA GLY A 26 -11.33 -5.37 -3.14
C GLY A 26 -12.00 -4.16 -2.48
N MET A 27 -11.35 -3.54 -1.49
CA MET A 27 -11.88 -2.39 -0.75
C MET A 27 -11.51 -1.04 -1.39
N LEU A 28 -10.44 -1.00 -2.21
CA LEU A 28 -10.07 0.23 -2.92
C LEU A 28 -11.09 0.64 -3.99
N GLY A 29 -11.27 1.94 -4.13
CA GLY A 29 -12.32 2.57 -4.94
C GLY A 29 -13.66 2.76 -4.21
N GLY A 30 -13.79 2.27 -2.97
CA GLY A 30 -14.99 2.39 -2.15
C GLY A 30 -14.93 3.51 -1.10
N ASP A 31 -15.65 3.30 0.01
CA ASP A 31 -15.71 4.19 1.16
C ASP A 31 -14.39 4.15 1.96
N PRO A 32 -13.66 5.27 2.10
CA PRO A 32 -12.40 5.32 2.84
C PRO A 32 -12.47 4.74 4.25
N LEU A 33 -13.56 4.97 4.99
CA LEU A 33 -13.68 4.52 6.38
C LEU A 33 -14.02 3.04 6.53
N LYS A 34 -14.30 2.34 5.42
CA LYS A 34 -14.55 0.89 5.40
C LYS A 34 -13.32 0.06 5.06
N THR A 35 -12.23 0.73 4.67
CA THR A 35 -10.94 0.06 4.45
C THR A 35 -10.38 -0.50 5.75
N ASN A 36 -9.60 -1.58 5.63
CA ASN A 36 -8.84 -2.07 6.77
C ASN A 36 -7.57 -1.23 6.95
N GLY A 37 -7.19 -0.97 8.20
CA GLY A 37 -5.83 -0.55 8.51
C GLY A 37 -4.85 -1.71 8.32
N ILE A 38 -3.56 -1.39 8.29
CA ILE A 38 -2.48 -2.36 8.30
C ILE A 38 -1.50 -2.04 9.43
N ILE A 39 -1.03 -3.10 10.09
CA ILE A 39 0.09 -3.06 11.04
C ILE A 39 1.11 -4.08 10.56
N GLU A 40 2.29 -3.60 10.22
CA GLU A 40 3.39 -4.42 9.73
C GLU A 40 4.49 -4.48 10.78
N LEU A 41 5.03 -5.68 11.03
CA LEU A 41 6.16 -5.88 11.93
C LEU A 41 7.31 -6.54 11.18
N GLY A 42 8.22 -5.72 10.67
CA GLY A 42 9.48 -6.18 10.10
C GLY A 42 10.52 -6.52 11.17
N GLY A 43 11.76 -6.77 10.73
CA GLY A 43 12.87 -7.05 11.64
C GLY A 43 13.45 -5.80 12.32
N ALA A 44 13.47 -4.67 11.63
CA ALA A 44 14.07 -3.42 12.11
C ALA A 44 13.07 -2.30 12.44
N SER A 45 11.90 -2.30 11.79
CA SER A 45 10.84 -1.31 12.01
C SER A 45 9.47 -1.98 12.12
N ALA A 46 8.51 -1.21 12.62
CA ALA A 46 7.09 -1.51 12.53
C ALA A 46 6.37 -0.33 11.85
N GLN A 47 5.27 -0.58 11.16
CA GLN A 47 4.51 0.43 10.43
C GLN A 47 3.04 0.32 10.80
N ILE A 48 2.37 1.48 10.90
CA ILE A 48 0.92 1.55 11.14
C ILE A 48 0.33 2.51 10.12
N THR A 49 -0.63 2.03 9.35
CA THR A 49 -1.30 2.83 8.33
C THR A 49 -2.80 2.55 8.28
N PHE A 50 -3.63 3.59 8.33
CA PHE A 50 -5.08 3.46 8.25
C PHE A 50 -5.75 4.76 7.80
N ALA A 51 -6.96 4.64 7.24
CA ALA A 51 -7.76 5.80 6.85
C ALA A 51 -8.38 6.47 8.09
N THR A 52 -8.34 7.80 8.14
CA THR A 52 -8.94 8.58 9.22
C THR A 52 -9.44 9.94 8.74
N GLU A 53 -10.50 10.43 9.39
CA GLU A 53 -11.01 11.80 9.21
C GLU A 53 -10.38 12.81 10.19
N GLU A 54 -9.61 12.33 11.17
CA GLU A 54 -8.93 13.19 12.13
C GLU A 54 -7.92 14.11 11.45
N ALA A 55 -7.75 15.33 11.99
CA ALA A 55 -6.78 16.29 11.47
C ALA A 55 -5.35 15.88 11.87
N LEU A 56 -4.58 15.41 10.90
CA LEU A 56 -3.22 14.92 11.10
C LEU A 56 -2.15 15.98 10.82
N PRO A 57 -0.99 15.92 11.51
CA PRO A 57 0.21 16.61 11.07
C PRO A 57 0.60 16.23 9.64
N SER A 58 1.17 17.18 8.90
CA SER A 58 1.59 16.99 7.50
C SER A 58 2.56 15.83 7.29
N GLU A 59 3.39 15.53 8.28
CA GLU A 59 4.42 14.50 8.26
C GLU A 59 3.87 13.08 8.51
N LEU A 60 2.64 12.96 9.03
CA LEU A 60 1.95 11.68 9.26
C LEU A 60 0.76 11.50 8.30
N ALA A 61 0.38 12.56 7.60
CA ALA A 61 -0.76 12.60 6.70
C ALA A 61 -0.34 12.24 5.27
N HIS A 62 -0.94 11.19 4.72
CA HIS A 62 -0.74 10.80 3.33
C HIS A 62 -2.08 10.82 2.58
N VAL A 63 -2.04 11.22 1.30
CA VAL A 63 -3.23 11.23 0.44
C VAL A 63 -3.01 10.25 -0.70
N VAL A 64 -3.85 9.22 -0.76
CA VAL A 64 -3.87 8.25 -1.85
C VAL A 64 -5.12 8.47 -2.68
N LYS A 65 -4.96 8.49 -4.01
CA LYS A 65 -6.09 8.51 -4.94
C LYS A 65 -6.15 7.20 -5.69
N PHE A 66 -7.32 6.57 -5.69
CA PHE A 66 -7.55 5.34 -6.43
C PHE A 66 -8.93 5.38 -7.07
N ASN A 67 -8.96 5.39 -8.42
CA ASN A 67 -10.14 5.71 -9.22
C ASN A 67 -10.74 7.08 -8.80
N GLU A 68 -12.02 7.12 -8.43
CA GLU A 68 -12.71 8.34 -7.98
C GLU A 68 -12.57 8.58 -6.47
N ALA A 69 -12.05 7.61 -5.72
CA ALA A 69 -11.92 7.69 -4.27
C ALA A 69 -10.60 8.36 -3.86
N THR A 70 -10.68 9.21 -2.83
CA THR A 70 -9.52 9.84 -2.18
C THR A 70 -9.47 9.41 -0.72
N TYR A 71 -8.33 8.87 -0.31
CA TYR A 71 -8.08 8.35 1.03
C TYR A 71 -7.12 9.29 1.75
N LYS A 72 -7.53 9.76 2.94
CA LYS A 72 -6.63 10.43 3.88
C LYS A 72 -6.16 9.39 4.88
N LEU A 73 -4.87 9.11 4.83
CA LEU A 73 -4.25 8.06 5.64
C LEU A 73 -3.39 8.69 6.72
N TYR A 74 -3.49 8.14 7.93
CA TYR A 74 -2.38 8.16 8.87
C TYR A 74 -1.36 7.11 8.40
N SER A 75 -0.08 7.47 8.35
CA SER A 75 1.01 6.50 8.19
C SER A 75 2.21 6.93 9.03
N ASN A 76 2.80 5.98 9.74
CA ASN A 76 4.06 6.21 10.45
C ASN A 76 4.90 4.92 10.48
N SER A 77 6.23 5.10 10.52
CA SER A 77 7.21 4.03 10.66
C SER A 77 8.00 4.21 11.95
N PHE A 78 7.97 3.19 12.78
CA PHE A 78 8.61 3.13 14.10
C PHE A 78 9.93 2.37 13.96
N LEU A 79 10.97 3.09 13.53
CA LEU A 79 12.31 2.53 13.43
C LEU A 79 12.81 2.06 14.81
N HIS A 80 13.55 0.96 14.83
CA HIS A 80 14.05 0.26 16.02
C HIS A 80 12.99 -0.51 16.82
N PHE A 81 11.74 -0.48 16.39
CA PHE A 81 10.65 -1.27 16.98
C PHE A 81 10.26 -2.48 16.11
N GLY A 82 11.07 -2.84 15.12
CA GLY A 82 10.97 -4.15 14.47
C GLY A 82 11.39 -5.26 15.43
N GLN A 83 10.92 -6.48 15.17
CA GLN A 83 11.03 -7.59 16.12
C GLN A 83 12.48 -7.91 16.52
N ASN A 84 13.40 -8.01 15.56
CA ASN A 84 14.80 -8.37 15.83
C ASN A 84 15.50 -7.28 16.63
N VAL A 85 15.37 -6.03 16.22
CA VAL A 85 16.00 -4.89 16.91
C VAL A 85 15.40 -4.70 18.30
N ALA A 86 14.09 -4.92 18.46
CA ALA A 86 13.42 -4.85 19.75
C ALA A 86 13.90 -5.96 20.69
N GLN A 87 14.10 -7.17 20.19
CA GLN A 87 14.63 -8.30 20.97
C GLN A 87 16.06 -8.01 21.46
N GLU A 88 16.93 -7.52 20.58
CA GLU A 88 18.29 -7.10 20.94
C GLU A 88 18.28 -5.99 21.99
N SER A 89 17.44 -4.97 21.81
CA SER A 89 17.29 -3.86 22.76
C SER A 89 16.83 -4.33 24.13
N VAL A 90 15.87 -5.27 24.21
CA VAL A 90 15.43 -5.86 25.48
C VAL A 90 16.56 -6.66 26.13
N LYS A 91 17.34 -7.43 25.36
CA LYS A 91 18.50 -8.17 25.87
C LYS A 91 19.54 -7.24 26.50
N GLU A 92 19.82 -6.11 25.87
CA GLU A 92 20.72 -5.08 26.40
C GLU A 92 20.16 -4.41 27.67
N LEU A 93 18.87 -4.05 27.67
CA LEU A 93 18.20 -3.47 28.83
C LEU A 93 18.27 -4.39 30.05
N LEU A 94 18.04 -5.69 29.87
CA LEU A 94 18.13 -6.68 30.93
C LEU A 94 19.59 -6.87 31.40
N SER A 95 20.55 -6.92 30.47
CA SER A 95 21.97 -7.07 30.79
C SER A 95 22.50 -5.88 31.62
N SER A 96 22.07 -4.66 31.30
CA SER A 96 22.47 -3.44 32.04
C SER A 96 21.94 -3.42 33.48
N ARG A 97 20.75 -4.00 33.74
CA ARG A 97 20.18 -4.10 35.10
C ARG A 97 20.92 -5.11 35.98
N LEU A 98 21.42 -6.19 35.38
CA LEU A 98 22.23 -7.19 36.08
C LEU A 98 23.58 -6.61 36.57
N MET A 99 24.04 -5.49 35.99
CA MET A 99 25.23 -4.77 36.45
C MET A 99 24.94 -3.75 37.58
N SER A 100 23.68 -3.63 38.04
CA SER A 100 23.33 -2.78 39.19
C SER A 100 23.40 -3.58 40.52
N PRO A 101 24.06 -3.06 41.58
CA PRO A 101 24.32 -3.83 42.81
C PRO A 101 23.10 -4.23 43.64
N GLU A 102 21.90 -3.74 43.31
CA GLU A 102 20.68 -3.90 44.11
C GLU A 102 19.62 -4.83 43.49
N ALA A 103 19.88 -5.41 42.31
CA ALA A 103 18.86 -6.17 41.55
C ALA A 103 19.07 -7.70 41.53
N SER A 104 19.77 -8.27 42.51
CA SER A 104 20.17 -9.69 42.53
C SER A 104 19.06 -10.71 42.87
N THR A 105 17.78 -10.39 42.67
CA THR A 105 16.68 -11.33 42.99
C THR A 105 15.60 -11.46 41.91
N ALA A 106 15.85 -11.07 40.65
CA ALA A 106 14.90 -11.30 39.56
C ALA A 106 15.58 -11.93 38.35
N LEU A 107 15.13 -13.14 38.01
CA LEU A 107 15.34 -13.95 36.80
C LEU A 107 16.62 -14.77 36.61
N PRO A 108 16.49 -16.01 36.10
CA PRO A 108 17.53 -16.70 35.36
C PRO A 108 17.50 -16.27 33.88
N ILE A 109 18.67 -15.95 33.29
CA ILE A 109 19.23 -16.58 32.08
C ILE A 109 20.35 -15.74 31.45
N SER A 110 21.47 -16.44 31.23
CA SER A 110 22.52 -16.20 30.23
C SER A 110 23.57 -15.10 30.46
N THR A 111 24.38 -15.23 31.50
CA THR A 111 25.83 -14.95 31.37
C THR A 111 26.62 -15.84 32.32
N VAL A 112 26.68 -17.15 32.05
CA VAL A 112 27.79 -17.97 32.53
C VAL A 112 28.11 -18.99 31.46
N GLU A 113 29.28 -18.86 30.85
CA GLU A 113 30.01 -19.98 30.25
C GLU A 113 30.25 -21.01 31.36
N ASP A 114 29.27 -21.86 31.64
CA ASP A 114 29.51 -23.09 32.39
C ASP A 114 28.50 -24.16 31.97
N HIS A 115 29.00 -25.38 31.79
CA HIS A 115 28.38 -26.53 31.15
C HIS A 115 27.26 -27.19 31.97
N SER A 116 26.34 -26.42 32.57
CA SER A 116 25.25 -26.96 33.39
C SER A 116 23.94 -26.16 33.35
N ILE A 117 23.45 -25.81 32.15
CA ILE A 117 22.12 -25.18 31.99
C ILE A 117 21.23 -26.08 31.13
N SER A 118 20.64 -27.09 31.76
CA SER A 118 19.60 -27.94 31.18
C SER A 118 18.18 -27.59 31.69
N HIS A 119 17.99 -26.50 32.44
CA HIS A 119 16.73 -26.26 33.19
C HIS A 119 16.23 -24.80 33.25
N ALA A 120 16.78 -23.86 32.49
CA ALA A 120 16.38 -22.47 32.66
C ALA A 120 15.11 -22.14 31.84
N SER A 121 13.92 -22.36 32.39
CA SER A 121 12.66 -21.90 31.79
C SER A 121 12.62 -20.36 31.72
N GLY A 122 12.10 -19.80 30.63
CA GLY A 122 11.87 -18.37 30.51
C GLY A 122 10.66 -17.91 31.34
N ASN A 123 10.44 -16.59 31.44
CA ASN A 123 9.25 -16.00 32.05
C ASN A 123 8.57 -15.07 31.04
N PHE A 124 7.38 -15.47 30.58
CA PHE A 124 6.63 -14.69 29.60
C PHE A 124 6.25 -13.31 30.12
N SER A 125 5.79 -13.22 31.37
CA SER A 125 5.30 -11.97 31.98
C SER A 125 6.40 -10.92 32.10
N GLU A 126 7.61 -11.35 32.45
CA GLU A 126 8.76 -10.45 32.52
C GLU A 126 9.27 -10.06 31.13
N CYS A 127 9.25 -10.98 30.17
CA CYS A 127 9.56 -10.68 28.77
C CYS A 127 8.59 -9.63 28.19
N LYS A 128 7.28 -9.80 28.41
CA LYS A 128 6.24 -8.85 28.01
C LYS A 128 6.44 -7.49 28.67
N SER A 129 6.75 -7.49 29.97
CA SER A 129 7.00 -6.26 30.72
C SER A 129 8.23 -5.51 30.21
N ALA A 130 9.32 -6.22 29.89
CA ALA A 130 10.53 -5.63 29.32
C ALA A 130 10.28 -5.08 27.89
N ALA A 131 9.54 -5.81 27.07
CA ALA A 131 9.08 -5.34 25.76
C ALA A 131 8.23 -4.05 25.87
N LEU A 132 7.31 -3.99 26.83
CA LEU A 132 6.48 -2.81 27.07
C LEU A 132 7.30 -1.60 27.55
N LEU A 133 8.31 -1.83 28.39
CA LEU A 133 9.24 -0.78 28.81
C LEU A 133 9.99 -0.19 27.63
N LEU A 134 10.48 -1.03 26.70
CA LEU A 134 11.10 -0.57 25.45
C LEU A 134 10.11 0.27 24.62
N LEU A 135 8.89 -0.22 24.42
CA LEU A 135 7.84 0.48 23.64
C LEU A 135 7.45 1.85 24.24
N LYS A 136 7.53 1.99 25.56
CA LYS A 136 7.23 3.24 26.28
C LYS A 136 8.44 4.13 26.51
N GLN A 137 9.64 3.68 26.18
CA GLN A 137 10.85 4.47 26.40
C GLN A 137 10.78 5.76 25.57
N GLU A 138 10.77 6.90 26.28
CA GLU A 138 10.72 8.20 25.64
C GLU A 138 12.06 8.51 24.96
N ASN A 139 12.03 8.74 23.65
CA ASN A 139 13.17 9.22 22.88
C ASN A 139 13.08 10.75 22.62
N GLY A 140 12.23 11.46 23.38
CA GLY A 140 11.96 12.89 23.21
C GLY A 140 10.75 13.38 24.02
N LYS A 141 10.36 14.64 23.86
CA LYS A 141 9.16 15.19 24.49
C LYS A 141 7.91 14.80 23.69
N CYS A 142 6.93 14.18 24.33
CA CYS A 142 5.60 14.01 23.77
C CYS A 142 4.91 15.38 23.69
N LEU A 143 4.66 15.87 22.48
CA LEU A 143 4.05 17.19 22.25
C LEU A 143 2.52 17.15 22.16
N ARG A 144 1.89 15.98 22.36
CA ARG A 144 0.44 15.77 22.21
C ARG A 144 -0.13 14.96 23.38
N GLN A 145 -1.46 14.91 23.48
CA GLN A 145 -2.16 14.33 24.63
C GLN A 145 -2.04 12.80 24.74
N GLU A 146 -1.81 12.10 23.62
CA GLU A 146 -1.68 10.64 23.57
C GLU A 146 -0.51 10.24 22.65
N CYS A 147 0.66 9.94 23.24
CA CYS A 147 1.77 9.34 22.51
C CYS A 147 1.88 7.84 22.80
N ARG A 148 2.25 7.07 21.78
CA ARG A 148 2.59 5.64 21.82
C ARG A 148 3.94 5.46 21.14
N PHE A 149 4.64 4.35 21.37
CA PHE A 149 6.03 4.17 20.86
C PHE A 149 6.93 5.34 21.28
N GLY A 150 7.13 5.50 22.58
CA GLY A 150 7.77 6.67 23.18
C GLY A 150 6.94 7.94 22.93
N SER A 151 7.48 8.86 22.11
CA SER A 151 6.93 10.21 21.92
C SER A 151 6.12 10.38 20.63
N ASN A 152 5.77 9.29 19.94
CA ASN A 152 5.09 9.33 18.65
C ASN A 152 3.57 9.44 18.81
N TYR A 153 2.94 10.33 18.05
CA TYR A 153 1.49 10.45 18.03
C TYR A 153 0.86 9.35 17.17
N ILE A 154 -0.11 8.62 17.72
CA ILE A 154 -0.94 7.66 17.01
C ILE A 154 -2.41 8.03 17.29
N PRO A 155 -3.22 8.35 16.27
CA PRO A 155 -4.65 8.57 16.43
C PRO A 155 -5.32 7.32 17.00
N LYS A 156 -6.53 7.48 17.54
CA LYS A 156 -7.29 6.33 18.02
C LYS A 156 -7.49 5.35 16.87
N LEU A 157 -7.12 4.08 17.08
CA LEU A 157 -7.29 3.05 16.07
C LEU A 157 -8.79 2.81 15.82
N GLN A 158 -9.21 2.93 14.56
CA GLN A 158 -10.60 2.74 14.12
C GLN A 158 -10.67 1.67 13.03
N GLY A 159 -11.79 0.95 12.95
CA GLY A 159 -11.97 -0.11 11.95
C GLY A 159 -11.07 -1.34 12.19
N ARG A 160 -11.10 -2.31 11.30
CA ARG A 160 -10.34 -3.56 11.43
C ARG A 160 -8.92 -3.38 10.90
N PHE A 161 -7.96 -4.09 11.48
CA PHE A 161 -6.56 -4.05 11.06
C PHE A 161 -6.09 -5.42 10.57
N LEU A 162 -5.32 -5.40 9.49
CA LEU A 162 -4.55 -6.54 9.03
C LEU A 162 -3.15 -6.46 9.66
N ALA A 163 -2.74 -7.50 10.36
CA ALA A 163 -1.42 -7.65 10.95
C ALA A 163 -0.57 -8.60 10.07
N THR A 164 0.50 -8.09 9.48
CA THR A 164 1.33 -8.82 8.50
C THR A 164 2.77 -9.01 9.02
N GLU A 165 3.56 -9.75 8.27
CA GLU A 165 4.95 -10.13 8.54
C GLU A 165 5.12 -10.90 9.85
N ASN A 166 5.99 -10.46 10.77
CA ASN A 166 6.28 -11.23 11.99
C ASN A 166 5.03 -11.46 12.86
N PHE A 167 3.98 -10.64 12.74
CA PHE A 167 2.68 -10.94 13.36
C PHE A 167 2.09 -12.24 12.82
N PHE A 168 2.04 -12.38 11.49
CA PHE A 168 1.50 -13.55 10.80
C PHE A 168 2.36 -14.79 11.08
N PHE A 169 3.68 -14.71 10.89
CA PHE A 169 4.56 -15.86 11.09
C PHE A 169 4.57 -16.37 12.53
N THR A 170 4.40 -15.48 13.52
CA THR A 170 4.25 -15.90 14.92
C THR A 170 2.91 -16.60 15.15
N SER A 171 1.81 -16.09 14.56
CA SER A 171 0.50 -16.75 14.61
C SER A 171 0.54 -18.15 14.00
N GLU A 172 1.22 -18.27 12.85
CA GLU A 172 1.40 -19.54 12.13
C GLU A 172 2.22 -20.53 12.96
N PHE A 173 3.33 -20.09 13.55
CA PHE A 173 4.17 -20.92 14.41
C PHE A 173 3.40 -21.55 15.58
N PHE A 174 2.56 -20.76 16.25
CA PHE A 174 1.74 -21.23 17.37
C PHE A 174 0.46 -21.96 16.92
N GLY A 175 0.17 -22.02 15.61
CA GLY A 175 -1.02 -22.68 15.08
C GLY A 175 -2.33 -21.97 15.43
N LEU A 176 -2.31 -20.65 15.65
CA LEU A 176 -3.46 -19.88 16.10
C LEU A 176 -4.43 -19.51 14.96
N GLY A 177 -4.00 -19.67 13.71
CA GLY A 177 -4.78 -19.33 12.52
C GLY A 177 -4.75 -17.84 12.19
N SER A 178 -5.73 -17.37 11.40
CA SER A 178 -5.74 -16.01 10.86
C SER A 178 -6.51 -14.99 11.70
N VAL A 179 -7.41 -15.44 12.59
CA VAL A 179 -8.22 -14.55 13.45
C VAL A 179 -8.16 -14.92 14.94
N PRO A 180 -6.96 -15.11 15.52
CA PRO A 180 -6.82 -15.29 16.96
C PRO A 180 -7.19 -14.02 17.74
N VAL A 181 -7.51 -14.20 19.02
CA VAL A 181 -7.53 -13.11 20.01
C VAL A 181 -6.14 -12.94 20.63
N LEU A 182 -5.86 -11.78 21.23
CA LEU A 182 -4.54 -11.54 21.85
C LEU A 182 -4.30 -12.41 23.09
N SER A 183 -5.36 -12.87 23.75
CA SER A 183 -5.27 -13.87 24.83
C SER A 183 -4.79 -15.24 24.35
N ASP A 184 -5.00 -15.59 23.08
CA ASP A 184 -4.44 -16.81 22.47
C ASP A 184 -2.92 -16.71 22.37
N PHE A 185 -2.39 -15.54 21.95
CA PHE A 185 -0.94 -15.29 21.92
C PHE A 185 -0.32 -15.27 23.33
N GLU A 186 -1.00 -14.66 24.30
CA GLU A 186 -0.53 -14.65 25.69
C GLU A 186 -0.46 -16.08 26.26
N SER A 187 -1.50 -16.89 26.05
CA SER A 187 -1.54 -18.28 26.54
C SER A 187 -0.50 -19.16 25.84
N ALA A 188 -0.38 -19.05 24.51
CA ALA A 188 0.62 -19.81 23.74
C ALA A 188 2.05 -19.40 24.11
N GLY A 189 2.28 -18.10 24.31
CA GLY A 189 3.55 -17.54 24.75
C GLY A 189 3.94 -18.00 26.15
N GLN A 190 3.02 -17.95 27.12
CA GLN A 190 3.25 -18.47 28.48
C GLN A 190 3.65 -19.93 28.44
N HIS A 191 2.86 -20.78 27.76
CA HIS A 191 3.17 -22.19 27.63
C HIS A 191 4.52 -22.46 26.96
N PHE A 192 4.89 -21.69 25.94
CA PHE A 192 6.13 -21.91 25.20
C PHE A 192 7.36 -21.37 25.93
N CYS A 193 7.28 -20.16 26.50
CA CYS A 193 8.37 -19.54 27.23
C CYS A 193 8.74 -20.27 28.52
N GLU A 194 7.75 -20.85 29.20
CA GLU A 194 7.91 -21.49 30.51
C GLU A 194 8.11 -23.02 30.41
N GLU A 195 8.16 -23.57 29.20
CA GLU A 195 8.44 -25.00 28.96
C GLU A 195 9.92 -25.35 29.22
N ASP A 196 10.16 -26.62 29.55
CA ASP A 196 11.51 -27.13 29.72
C ASP A 196 12.24 -27.21 28.37
N TRP A 197 13.51 -26.81 28.37
CA TRP A 197 14.33 -26.75 27.17
C TRP A 197 14.53 -28.10 26.49
N ASP A 198 14.60 -29.20 27.25
CA ASP A 198 14.77 -30.53 26.67
C ASP A 198 13.49 -30.97 25.95
N ASN A 199 12.31 -30.62 26.47
CA ASN A 199 11.03 -30.85 25.81
C ASN A 199 10.92 -30.03 24.50
N LEU A 200 11.34 -28.76 24.54
CA LEU A 200 11.36 -27.90 23.36
C LEU A 200 12.32 -28.42 22.29
N LYS A 201 13.55 -28.82 22.66
CA LYS A 201 14.52 -29.42 21.72
C LYS A 201 14.02 -30.73 21.13
N TYR A 202 13.37 -31.57 21.93
CA TYR A 202 12.77 -32.81 21.45
C TYR A 202 11.69 -32.54 20.39
N LYS A 203 10.84 -31.53 20.62
CA LYS A 203 9.76 -31.13 19.71
C LYS A 203 10.25 -30.38 18.47
N TYR A 204 11.26 -29.54 18.62
CA TYR A 204 11.79 -28.66 17.57
C TYR A 204 13.29 -28.93 17.35
N GLN A 205 13.59 -30.07 16.73
CA GLN A 205 14.95 -30.61 16.63
C GLN A 205 15.95 -29.74 15.85
N THR A 206 15.45 -28.83 15.00
CA THR A 206 16.27 -27.94 14.18
C THR A 206 16.44 -26.55 14.78
N PHE A 207 15.83 -26.27 15.93
CA PHE A 207 15.87 -24.95 16.55
C PHE A 207 17.07 -24.83 17.49
N GLU A 208 17.74 -23.70 17.40
CA GLU A 208 18.80 -23.31 18.32
C GLU A 208 18.24 -22.44 19.45
N ALA A 209 19.08 -22.14 20.45
CA ALA A 209 18.66 -21.34 21.60
C ALA A 209 18.08 -19.96 21.22
N ASP A 210 18.64 -19.33 20.20
CA ASP A 210 18.16 -18.05 19.70
C ASP A 210 16.77 -18.16 19.04
N ASP A 211 16.42 -19.30 18.42
CA ASP A 211 15.10 -19.52 17.83
C ASP A 211 14.01 -19.63 18.91
N PHE A 212 14.29 -20.36 19.99
CA PHE A 212 13.38 -20.46 21.14
C PHE A 212 13.19 -19.09 21.80
N ALA A 213 14.28 -18.38 22.05
CA ALA A 213 14.24 -17.02 22.58
C ALA A 213 13.45 -16.08 21.66
N ARG A 214 13.60 -16.21 20.34
CA ARG A 214 12.87 -15.41 19.35
C ARG A 214 11.37 -15.64 19.44
N TYR A 215 10.88 -16.88 19.41
CA TYR A 215 9.42 -17.12 19.45
C TYR A 215 8.78 -16.80 20.81
N CYS A 216 9.51 -17.03 21.90
CA CYS A 216 9.09 -16.54 23.21
C CYS A 216 8.95 -15.02 23.19
N PHE A 217 9.98 -14.30 22.73
CA PHE A 217 9.95 -12.85 22.60
C PHE A 217 8.84 -12.37 21.66
N SER A 218 8.66 -13.00 20.49
CA SER A 218 7.62 -12.65 19.51
C SER A 218 6.24 -12.66 20.14
N SER A 219 5.86 -13.73 20.84
CA SER A 219 4.55 -13.81 21.51
C SER A 219 4.35 -12.70 22.54
N ALA A 220 5.36 -12.45 23.39
CA ALA A 220 5.32 -11.41 24.40
C ALA A 220 5.28 -10.01 23.78
N TYR A 221 6.06 -9.77 22.73
CA TYR A 221 6.16 -8.50 22.03
C TYR A 221 4.86 -8.14 21.31
N ILE A 222 4.19 -9.12 20.68
CA ILE A 222 2.89 -8.91 20.03
C ILE A 222 1.84 -8.43 21.04
N VAL A 223 1.75 -9.06 22.20
CA VAL A 223 0.78 -8.67 23.24
C VAL A 223 1.15 -7.29 23.81
N ALA A 224 2.42 -7.04 24.12
CA ALA A 224 2.88 -5.74 24.61
C ALA A 224 2.61 -4.61 23.61
N LEU A 225 2.84 -4.85 22.31
CA LEU A 225 2.66 -3.87 21.25
C LEU A 225 1.17 -3.61 20.98
N LEU A 226 0.38 -4.65 20.72
CA LEU A 226 -1.01 -4.50 20.28
C LEU A 226 -1.96 -4.19 21.44
N HIS A 227 -1.85 -4.89 22.56
CA HIS A 227 -2.72 -4.66 23.72
C HIS A 227 -2.21 -3.52 24.60
N ASP A 228 -1.04 -3.70 25.20
CA ASP A 228 -0.57 -2.81 26.27
C ASP A 228 -0.15 -1.42 25.75
N ASN A 229 0.38 -1.36 24.52
CA ASN A 229 0.83 -0.11 23.90
C ASN A 229 -0.20 0.50 22.93
N LEU A 230 -0.92 -0.27 22.11
CA LEU A 230 -1.91 0.28 21.18
C LEU A 230 -3.37 0.26 21.68
N GLY A 231 -3.64 -0.44 22.79
CA GLY A 231 -4.98 -0.47 23.40
C GLY A 231 -5.99 -1.34 22.65
N ILE A 232 -5.55 -2.29 21.83
CA ILE A 232 -6.45 -3.26 21.19
C ILE A 232 -6.95 -4.23 22.28
N PRO A 233 -8.27 -4.47 22.42
CA PRO A 233 -8.80 -5.38 23.44
C PRO A 233 -8.23 -6.79 23.34
N MET A 234 -8.03 -7.47 24.49
CA MET A 234 -7.48 -8.83 24.53
C MET A 234 -8.35 -9.83 23.76
N ASP A 235 -9.67 -9.76 23.95
CA ASP A 235 -10.62 -10.77 23.50
C ASP A 235 -11.59 -10.25 22.42
N ASP A 236 -11.06 -9.57 21.38
CA ASP A 236 -11.86 -9.07 20.26
C ASP A 236 -11.37 -9.60 18.89
N LYS A 237 -12.03 -10.66 18.42
CA LYS A 237 -11.76 -11.30 17.11
C LYS A 237 -12.04 -10.40 15.91
N SER A 238 -12.78 -9.30 16.09
CA SER A 238 -13.16 -8.41 14.99
C SER A 238 -12.08 -7.37 14.68
N ARG A 239 -11.13 -7.13 15.60
CA ARG A 239 -10.14 -6.05 15.47
C ARG A 239 -8.99 -6.40 14.56
N LEU A 240 -8.53 -7.65 14.62
CA LEU A 240 -7.27 -8.07 13.99
C LEU A 240 -7.50 -9.22 13.01
N TRP A 241 -6.69 -9.22 11.96
CA TRP A 241 -6.56 -10.33 11.03
C TRP A 241 -5.09 -10.52 10.71
N PHE A 242 -4.54 -11.68 11.06
CA PHE A 242 -3.15 -12.04 10.84
C PHE A 242 -3.02 -12.73 9.48
N ALA A 243 -2.30 -12.12 8.52
CA ALA A 243 -2.14 -12.64 7.17
C ALA A 243 -0.92 -12.01 6.46
N ASN A 244 -0.19 -12.80 5.68
CA ASN A 244 0.79 -12.31 4.68
C ASN A 244 0.27 -12.36 3.24
N GLN A 245 -0.92 -12.91 3.04
CA GLN A 245 -1.58 -12.98 1.75
C GLN A 245 -3.11 -12.98 1.89
N VAL A 246 -3.80 -12.43 0.89
CA VAL A 246 -5.26 -12.45 0.77
C VAL A 246 -5.60 -12.95 -0.63
N ASP A 247 -6.40 -14.01 -0.74
CA ASP A 247 -6.82 -14.61 -2.01
C ASP A 247 -5.66 -14.89 -2.99
N GLY A 248 -4.51 -15.32 -2.44
CA GLY A 248 -3.29 -15.63 -3.20
C GLY A 248 -2.44 -14.41 -3.57
N ILE A 249 -2.84 -13.21 -3.16
CA ILE A 249 -2.09 -11.97 -3.35
C ILE A 249 -1.24 -11.72 -2.10
N HIS A 250 0.08 -11.69 -2.26
CA HIS A 250 1.01 -11.33 -1.19
C HIS A 250 0.88 -9.86 -0.79
N LEU A 251 0.89 -9.63 0.52
CA LEU A 251 0.75 -8.31 1.11
C LEU A 251 2.14 -7.67 1.29
N ASP A 252 2.70 -7.20 0.18
CA ASP A 252 4.03 -6.58 0.15
C ASP A 252 3.91 -5.11 -0.28
N TRP A 253 4.68 -4.22 0.35
CA TRP A 253 4.74 -2.82 -0.03
C TRP A 253 5.15 -2.63 -1.50
N ALA A 254 5.97 -3.53 -2.06
CA ALA A 254 6.37 -3.48 -3.47
C ALA A 254 5.16 -3.63 -4.42
N LEU A 255 4.19 -4.48 -4.06
CA LEU A 255 2.95 -4.62 -4.83
C LEU A 255 2.12 -3.34 -4.77
N GLY A 256 1.98 -2.73 -3.59
CA GLY A 256 1.26 -1.48 -3.43
C GLY A 256 1.85 -0.33 -4.23
N ALA A 257 3.18 -0.21 -4.21
CA ALA A 257 3.91 0.77 -5.01
C ALA A 257 3.64 0.56 -6.51
N PHE A 258 3.72 -0.69 -6.98
CA PHE A 258 3.39 -1.04 -8.36
C PHE A 258 1.94 -0.70 -8.74
N ILE A 259 0.97 -0.98 -7.88
CA ILE A 259 -0.45 -0.66 -8.11
C ILE A 259 -0.66 0.84 -8.28
N LEU A 260 -0.11 1.67 -7.39
CA LEU A 260 -0.26 3.13 -7.50
C LEU A 260 0.42 3.65 -8.76
N GLN A 261 1.66 3.23 -9.02
CA GLN A 261 2.43 3.72 -10.17
C GLN A 261 1.79 3.33 -11.50
N THR A 262 1.28 2.10 -11.63
CA THR A 262 0.62 1.66 -12.87
C THR A 262 -0.72 2.34 -13.12
N LYS A 263 -1.49 2.66 -12.07
CA LYS A 263 -2.77 3.36 -12.21
C LYS A 263 -2.59 4.82 -12.60
N GLU A 264 -1.61 5.50 -12.01
CA GLU A 264 -1.18 6.80 -12.51
C GLU A 264 -0.81 6.69 -13.99
N HIS A 265 -0.09 5.62 -14.36
CA HIS A 265 0.30 5.43 -15.75
C HIS A 265 -0.89 5.18 -16.72
N LEU A 266 -1.88 4.38 -16.32
CA LEU A 266 -3.06 4.13 -17.15
C LEU A 266 -3.95 5.38 -17.26
N GLY A 267 -4.03 6.19 -16.20
CA GLY A 267 -4.80 7.43 -16.17
C GLY A 267 -4.30 8.47 -17.18
N TRP A 268 -2.98 8.75 -17.25
CA TRP A 268 -2.46 9.70 -18.24
C TRP A 268 -2.63 9.18 -19.66
N ALA A 269 -2.40 7.88 -19.89
CA ALA A 269 -2.53 7.29 -21.21
C ALA A 269 -3.98 7.42 -21.71
N ALA A 270 -4.96 7.04 -20.88
CA ALA A 270 -6.39 7.18 -21.20
C ALA A 270 -6.77 8.65 -21.49
N SER A 271 -6.26 9.60 -20.69
CA SER A 271 -6.50 11.02 -20.91
C SER A 271 -5.94 11.52 -22.26
N ILE A 272 -4.74 11.10 -22.64
CA ILE A 272 -4.14 11.42 -23.94
C ILE A 272 -4.95 10.82 -25.09
N PHE A 273 -5.34 9.54 -24.99
CA PHE A 273 -6.17 8.90 -26.01
C PHE A 273 -7.51 9.61 -26.17
N HIS A 274 -8.16 9.96 -25.06
CA HIS A 274 -9.42 10.70 -25.07
C HIS A 274 -9.24 12.06 -25.75
N PHE A 275 -8.24 12.86 -25.34
CA PHE A 275 -7.97 14.16 -25.94
C PHE A 275 -7.68 14.08 -27.45
N ASN A 276 -6.83 13.13 -27.86
CA ASN A 276 -6.50 12.91 -29.28
C ASN A 276 -7.73 12.47 -30.09
N PHE A 277 -8.59 11.63 -29.53
CA PHE A 277 -9.81 11.16 -30.18
C PHE A 277 -10.81 12.29 -30.43
N PHE A 278 -11.09 13.13 -29.42
CA PHE A 278 -12.00 14.27 -29.57
C PHE A 278 -11.43 15.34 -30.50
N SER A 279 -10.12 15.59 -30.44
CA SER A 279 -9.43 16.51 -31.35
C SER A 279 -9.55 16.04 -32.82
N LEU A 280 -9.27 14.76 -33.09
CA LEU A 280 -9.39 14.19 -34.42
C LEU A 280 -10.84 14.25 -34.94
N LEU A 281 -11.82 13.94 -34.09
CA LEU A 281 -13.25 14.03 -34.46
C LEU A 281 -13.65 15.48 -34.77
N GLY A 282 -13.15 16.45 -34.01
CA GLY A 282 -13.35 17.88 -34.28
C GLY A 282 -12.76 18.30 -35.63
N ILE A 283 -11.56 17.83 -35.96
CA ILE A 283 -10.92 18.11 -37.25
C ILE A 283 -11.74 17.52 -38.40
N ILE A 284 -12.15 16.25 -38.29
CA ILE A 284 -12.96 15.57 -39.31
C ILE A 284 -14.28 16.29 -39.53
N THR A 285 -14.97 16.70 -38.47
CA THR A 285 -16.25 17.43 -38.60
C THR A 285 -16.07 18.78 -39.29
N VAL A 286 -15.02 19.54 -39.00
CA VAL A 286 -14.70 20.79 -39.70
C VAL A 286 -14.41 20.54 -41.18
N PHE A 287 -13.61 19.52 -41.52
CA PHE A 287 -13.34 19.17 -42.92
C PHE A 287 -14.63 18.78 -43.67
N LEU A 288 -15.51 17.99 -43.05
CA LEU A 288 -16.79 17.61 -43.66
C LEU A 288 -17.70 18.82 -43.87
N LEU A 289 -17.74 19.76 -42.91
CA LEU A 289 -18.48 21.01 -43.07
C LEU A 289 -17.91 21.87 -44.19
N LEU A 290 -16.59 22.02 -44.28
CA LEU A 290 -15.93 22.77 -45.36
C LEU A 290 -16.22 22.14 -46.72
N MET A 291 -16.12 20.81 -46.84
CA MET A 291 -16.47 20.10 -48.07
C MET A 291 -17.93 20.31 -48.44
N PHE A 292 -18.84 20.27 -47.46
CA PHE A 292 -20.25 20.55 -47.67
C PHE A 292 -20.50 22.00 -48.12
N PHE A 293 -19.83 22.97 -47.51
CA PHE A 293 -19.91 24.38 -47.91
C PHE A 293 -19.36 24.62 -49.32
N ILE A 294 -18.21 24.03 -49.66
CA ILE A 294 -17.63 24.10 -51.01
C ILE A 294 -18.59 23.47 -52.01
N TRP A 295 -19.13 22.29 -51.72
CA TRP A 295 -20.12 21.63 -52.55
C TRP A 295 -21.39 22.47 -52.76
N LEU A 296 -21.88 23.13 -51.70
CA LEU A 296 -23.03 24.03 -51.76
C LEU A 296 -22.71 25.26 -52.64
N MET A 297 -21.53 25.85 -52.48
CA MET A 297 -21.09 26.99 -53.29
C MET A 297 -20.96 26.63 -54.78
N LEU A 298 -20.40 25.46 -55.10
CA LEU A 298 -20.31 24.94 -56.47
C LEU A 298 -21.70 24.68 -57.08
N ARG A 299 -22.66 24.20 -56.28
CA ARG A 299 -24.06 24.03 -56.72
C ARG A 299 -24.82 25.35 -56.90
N LEU A 300 -24.46 26.38 -56.14
CA LEU A 300 -25.07 27.72 -56.22
C LEU A 300 -24.42 28.59 -57.31
N GLN A 301 -23.28 28.18 -57.86
CA GLN A 301 -22.63 28.84 -58.98
C GLN A 301 -23.48 28.64 -60.24
N LYS A 302 -24.18 29.70 -60.65
CA LYS A 302 -24.99 29.69 -61.87
C LYS A 302 -24.09 29.52 -63.10
N PRO A 303 -24.53 28.80 -64.15
CA PRO A 303 -23.79 28.69 -65.40
C PRO A 303 -23.55 30.09 -66.00
N GLN A 304 -22.34 30.32 -66.50
CA GLN A 304 -21.96 31.59 -67.11
C GLN A 304 -22.68 31.73 -68.45
N LEU A 305 -23.57 32.71 -68.58
CA LEU A 305 -24.23 33.05 -69.84
C LEU A 305 -23.25 33.85 -70.70
N LYS A 306 -22.83 33.28 -71.84
CA LYS A 306 -21.95 33.99 -72.79
C LYS A 306 -22.73 34.28 -74.06
N THR A 307 -23.08 35.56 -74.26
CA THR A 307 -23.75 36.01 -75.48
C THR A 307 -22.72 36.22 -76.59
N VAL A 308 -22.84 35.47 -77.68
CA VAL A 308 -21.95 35.56 -78.85
C VAL A 308 -22.77 36.05 -80.06
N TYR A 309 -22.20 36.96 -80.85
CA TYR A 309 -22.84 37.46 -82.06
C TYR A 309 -22.55 36.52 -83.24
N ASP A 310 -23.59 35.90 -83.78
CA ASP A 310 -23.48 35.02 -84.94
C ASP A 310 -23.50 35.89 -86.21
N LEU A 311 -22.35 36.00 -86.86
CA LEU A 311 -22.12 36.81 -88.06
C LEU A 311 -22.85 36.26 -89.30
N GLU A 312 -23.16 34.96 -89.36
CA GLU A 312 -23.91 34.37 -90.48
C GLU A 312 -25.41 34.63 -90.35
N LYS A 313 -25.94 34.61 -89.13
CA LYS A 313 -27.38 34.77 -88.87
C LYS A 313 -27.78 36.19 -88.48
N GLY A 314 -26.82 37.11 -88.32
CA GLY A 314 -27.05 38.52 -88.01
C GLY A 314 -27.76 38.76 -86.67
N ARG A 315 -27.56 37.89 -85.68
CA ARG A 315 -28.23 37.99 -84.37
C ARG A 315 -27.35 37.52 -83.23
N TYR A 316 -27.63 38.01 -82.02
CA TYR A 316 -27.03 37.49 -80.78
C TYR A 316 -27.63 36.13 -80.42
N ILE A 317 -26.78 35.21 -79.96
CA ILE A 317 -27.19 33.90 -79.42
C ILE A 317 -26.59 33.75 -78.03
N ASP A 318 -27.42 33.41 -77.05
CA ASP A 318 -26.98 33.08 -75.70
C ASP A 318 -26.54 31.62 -75.64
N LEU A 319 -25.27 31.39 -75.30
CA LEU A 319 -24.72 30.06 -75.08
C LEU A 319 -24.58 29.82 -73.57
N TYR A 320 -25.16 28.73 -73.09
CA TYR A 320 -24.95 28.22 -71.74
C TYR A 320 -23.67 27.40 -71.74
N ILE A 321 -22.64 27.86 -71.04
CA ILE A 321 -21.42 27.08 -70.83
C ILE A 321 -21.64 26.26 -69.55
N GLU A 322 -21.96 24.98 -69.71
CA GLU A 322 -21.74 24.00 -68.63
C GLU A 322 -20.23 23.74 -68.58
N GLU A 323 -19.55 24.14 -67.51
CA GLU A 323 -18.21 23.64 -67.24
C GLU A 323 -18.30 22.14 -67.02
N ALA A 324 -17.61 21.38 -67.87
CA ALA A 324 -17.61 19.92 -67.82
C ALA A 324 -17.13 19.43 -66.45
N ASN A 325 -18.02 18.72 -65.74
CA ASN A 325 -17.65 17.94 -64.56
C ASN A 325 -16.52 16.97 -64.91
N PHE A 326 -15.41 17.02 -64.16
CA PHE A 326 -14.20 16.22 -64.36
C PHE A 326 -14.37 14.71 -64.04
N ALA A 327 -15.56 14.13 -64.27
CA ALA A 327 -15.91 12.77 -63.87
C ALA A 327 -16.38 11.86 -65.02
N SER A 328 -16.24 12.24 -66.30
CA SER A 328 -16.53 11.34 -67.43
C SER A 328 -15.41 11.34 -68.48
N ALA A 329 -14.25 10.79 -68.10
CA ALA A 329 -13.16 10.52 -69.04
C ALA A 329 -12.66 9.08 -68.90
N ILE A 330 -13.55 8.09 -68.87
CA ILE A 330 -13.18 6.68 -69.08
C ILE A 330 -14.34 5.98 -69.78
N THR A 331 -14.31 5.91 -71.11
CA THR A 331 -14.66 4.73 -71.92
C THR A 331 -14.63 5.13 -73.40
N HIS A 332 -13.60 4.73 -74.12
CA HIS A 332 -13.71 4.16 -75.48
C HIS A 332 -12.31 3.68 -75.93
N PRO A 333 -12.12 2.38 -76.24
CA PRO A 333 -11.01 1.95 -77.08
C PRO A 333 -11.39 2.06 -78.57
N LEU A 334 -10.42 2.52 -79.36
CA LEU A 334 -10.43 2.56 -80.82
C LEU A 334 -10.66 1.17 -81.44
N SER A 335 -11.40 1.15 -82.55
CA SER A 335 -11.20 0.20 -83.65
C SER A 335 -11.44 0.94 -84.96
N ILE A 336 -10.37 1.12 -85.75
CA ILE A 336 -10.42 1.51 -87.17
C ILE A 336 -10.05 0.26 -87.96
N ALA A 337 -10.77 0.04 -89.07
CA ALA A 337 -10.56 -1.01 -90.07
C ALA A 337 -9.26 -0.84 -90.86
#